data_AF-A0A3D1Q8G3-F1
#
_entry.id   AF-A0A3D1Q8G3-F1
#
_cell.length_a   1.000
_cell.length_b   1.000
_cell.length_c   1.000
_cell.angle_alpha   90.00
_cell.angle_beta   90.00
_cell.angle_gamma   90.00
#
_symmetry.space_group_name_H-M   'P 1'
#
loop_
_entity.id
_entity.type
_entity.pdbx_description
1 polymer ?
#
loop_
_entity_poly.entity_id
_entity_poly.type
_entity_poly.pdbx_seq_one_letter_code
_entity_poly.pdbx_strand_id
1 'polypeptide(L)' 'ARGYDVPLEEGMVFALEPKFVFPEGAVGIENTLVVTPQGLKNLTVFDENIGFLP' A
#
# COMPACT_ATOMS: atom_id res chain seq x y z
N ALA A 1 -8.07 5.30 -10.95
CA ALA A 1 -7.86 4.01 -11.65
C ALA A 1 -9.20 3.48 -12.15
N ARG A 2 -9.22 2.56 -13.12
CA ARG A 2 -10.47 1.94 -13.60
C ARG A 2 -11.03 0.86 -12.65
N GLY A 3 -10.27 0.48 -11.62
CA GLY A 3 -10.65 -0.58 -10.69
C GLY A 3 -10.49 -1.98 -11.29
N TYR A 4 -10.66 -3.00 -10.45
CA TYR A 4 -10.73 -4.40 -10.84
C TYR A 4 -11.91 -5.04 -10.11
N ASP A 5 -12.68 -5.88 -10.80
CA ASP A 5 -13.78 -6.66 -10.20
C ASP A 5 -13.33 -8.06 -9.76
N VAL A 6 -12.02 -8.27 -9.62
CA VAL A 6 -11.44 -9.53 -9.17
C VAL A 6 -11.58 -9.61 -7.64
N PRO A 7 -12.19 -10.67 -7.09
CA PRO A 7 -12.27 -10.84 -5.64
C PRO A 7 -10.86 -11.07 -5.06
N LEU A 8 -10.65 -10.57 -3.84
CA LEU A 8 -9.44 -10.89 -3.09
C LEU A 8 -9.53 -12.34 -2.58
N GLU A 9 -8.51 -13.13 -2.87
CA GLU A 9 -8.41 -14.53 -2.45
C GLU A 9 -7.28 -14.71 -1.44
N GLU A 10 -7.43 -15.66 -0.51
CA GLU A 10 -6.41 -15.98 0.49
C GLU A 10 -5.05 -16.28 -0.17
N GLY A 11 -3.99 -15.71 0.39
CA GLY A 11 -2.63 -15.86 -0.14
C GLY A 11 -2.26 -14.86 -1.24
N MET A 12 -3.21 -14.10 -1.79
CA MET A 12 -2.87 -12.98 -2.68
C MET A 12 -2.01 -11.94 -1.94
N VAL A 13 -0.98 -11.45 -2.64
CA VAL A 13 -0.10 -10.38 -2.15
C VAL A 13 -0.16 -9.21 -3.14
N PHE A 14 -0.37 -8.00 -2.63
CA PHE A 14 -0.49 -6.81 -3.45
C PHE A 14 0.04 -5.56 -2.74
N ALA A 15 0.36 -4.52 -3.52
CA ALA A 15 0.70 -3.21 -3.01
C ALA A 15 -0.56 -2.34 -2.84
N LEU A 16 -0.66 -1.67 -1.70
CA LEU A 16 -1.57 -0.55 -1.51
C LEU A 16 -0.74 0.73 -1.51
N GLU A 17 -0.75 1.47 -2.63
CA GLU A 17 0.16 2.59 -2.91
C GLU A 17 -0.54 3.94 -3.24
N PRO A 18 -1.39 4.49 -2.34
CA PRO A 18 -1.98 5.81 -2.57
C PRO A 18 -0.90 6.90 -2.70
N LYS A 19 -1.06 7.79 -3.69
CA LYS A 19 -0.15 8.93 -3.94
C LYS A 19 -0.90 10.21 -4.26
N PHE A 20 -0.33 11.32 -3.80
CA PHE A 20 -0.60 12.68 -4.29
C PHE A 20 0.48 13.08 -5.29
N VAL A 21 0.07 13.74 -6.36
CA VAL A 21 0.97 14.21 -7.42
C VAL A 21 0.85 15.72 -7.51
N PHE A 22 2.00 16.39 -7.42
CA PHE A 22 2.19 17.84 -7.54
C PHE A 22 3.11 18.13 -8.74
N PRO A 23 3.13 19.36 -9.26
CA PRO A 23 4.08 19.75 -10.31
C PRO A 23 5.55 19.48 -9.94
N GLU A 24 5.90 19.60 -8.65
CA GLU A 24 7.25 19.47 -8.13
C GLU A 24 7.64 18.01 -7.80
N GLY A 25 6.68 17.09 -7.74
CA GLY A 25 6.91 15.70 -7.38
C GLY A 25 5.67 14.97 -6.87
N ALA A 26 5.85 13.72 -6.44
CA ALA A 26 4.78 12.90 -5.88
C ALA A 26 5.16 12.39 -4.49
N VAL A 27 4.16 12.24 -3.62
CA VAL A 27 4.31 11.69 -2.28
C VAL A 27 3.19 10.70 -2.02
N GLY A 28 3.52 9.58 -1.40
CA GLY A 28 2.57 8.52 -1.10
C GLY A 28 3.11 7.59 -0.04
N ILE A 29 2.25 6.72 0.45
CA ILE A 29 2.60 5.58 1.30
C ILE A 29 2.37 4.33 0.47
N GLU A 30 3.25 3.35 0.61
CA GLU A 30 3.12 2.06 -0.02
C GLU A 30 3.38 0.93 0.98
N ASN A 31 2.40 0.02 1.09
CA ASN A 31 2.54 -1.19 1.88
C ASN A 31 2.32 -2.43 1.04
N THR A 32 3.07 -3.49 1.33
CA THR A 32 2.79 -4.84 0.82
C THR A 32 1.84 -5.54 1.77
N LEU A 33 0.67 -5.94 1.27
CA LEU A 33 -0.36 -6.61 2.05
C LEU A 33 -0.56 -8.05 1.54
N VAL A 34 -0.77 -8.99 2.47
CA VAL A 34 -1.24 -10.35 2.16
C VAL A 34 -2.68 -10.54 2.62
N VAL A 35 -3.50 -11.17 1.78
CA VAL A 35 -4.85 -11.59 2.13
C VAL A 35 -4.78 -12.85 3.00
N THR A 36 -5.41 -12.80 4.16
CA THR A 36 -5.52 -13.89 5.13
C THR A 36 -6.99 -14.21 5.39
N PRO A 37 -7.32 -15.34 6.03
CA PRO A 37 -8.71 -15.65 6.40
C PRO A 37 -9.35 -14.63 7.36
N GLN A 38 -8.54 -13.82 8.06
CA GLN A 38 -9.00 -12.78 9.00
C GLN A 38 -8.98 -11.36 8.40
N GLY A 39 -8.65 -11.21 7.11
CA GLY A 39 -8.50 -9.93 6.42
C GLY A 39 -7.07 -9.69 5.93
N LEU A 40 -6.65 -8.42 5.84
CA LEU A 40 -5.34 -8.05 5.32
C LEU A 40 -4.29 -8.01 6.43
N LYS A 41 -3.09 -8.54 6.15
CA LYS A 41 -1.91 -8.40 7.01
C LYS A 41 -0.83 -7.58 6.30
N ASN A 42 -0.30 -6.57 6.98
CA ASN A 42 0.83 -5.78 6.50
C ASN A 42 2.15 -6.58 6.61
N LEU A 43 2.90 -6.62 5.52
CA LEU A 43 4.22 -7.25 5.42
C LEU A 43 5.36 -6.22 5.39
N THR A 44 5.06 -4.94 5.13
CA THR A 44 6.05 -3.88 5.18
C THR A 44 6.49 -3.64 6.62
N VAL A 45 7.79 -3.76 6.88
CA VAL A 45 8.40 -3.52 8.20
C VAL A 45 9.13 -2.18 8.17
N PHE A 46 8.37 -1.09 8.10
CA PHE A 46 8.88 0.27 8.08
C PHE A 46 7.89 1.22 8.76
N ASP A 47 8.40 2.31 9.35
CA ASP A 47 7.56 3.34 9.97
C ASP A 47 6.86 4.17 8.87
N GLU A 48 5.55 4.27 8.95
CA GLU A 48 4.72 4.98 7.98
C GLU A 48 4.62 6.49 8.26
N ASN A 49 5.22 6.95 9.36
CA ASN A 49 5.31 8.38 9.68
C ASN A 49 6.28 9.11 8.75
N ILE A 50 6.07 10.43 8.62
CA ILE A 50 7.01 11.30 7.91
C ILE A 50 8.29 11.42 8.76
N GLY A 51 9.38 10.86 8.24
CA GLY A 51 10.72 11.04 8.79
C GLY A 51 11.34 12.36 8.32
N PHE A 52 12.01 13.06 9.24
CA PHE A 52 12.84 14.22 8.93
C PHE A 52 14.31 13.79 9.03
N LEU A 53 15.06 13.94 7.94
CA LEU A 53 16.50 13.70 7.91
C LEU A 53 17.23 14.98 8.37
N PRO A 54 18.41 14.85 9.00
CA PRO A 54 19.24 15.99 9.39
C PRO A 54 19.74 16.80 8.19
#